data_AF-A0A101ISS2-F1
#
_entry.id   AF-A0A101ISS2-F1
#
_cell.length_a   1.000
_cell.length_b   1.000
_cell.length_c   1.000
_cell.angle_alpha   90.00
_cell.angle_beta   90.00
_cell.angle_gamma   90.00
#
_symmetry.space_group_name_H-M   'P 1'
#
loop_
_entity.id
_entity.type
_entity.pdbx_description
1 polymer ?
#
loop_
_entity_poly.entity_id
_entity_poly.type
_entity_poly.pdbx_seq_one_letter_code
_entity_poly.pdbx_strand_id
1 'polypeptide(L)' 'RHPFMVKGDLVLTIPNPHRPEISVDLLVRILRQAGISREEWNRLAR' A
#
# COMPACT_ATOMS: atom_id res chain seq x y z
N ARG A 1 4.87 -2.20 -17.39
CA ARG A 1 3.55 -2.16 -16.71
C ARG A 1 3.81 -2.26 -15.21
N HIS A 2 3.11 -1.50 -14.37
CA HIS A 2 3.29 -1.58 -12.92
C HIS A 2 2.59 -2.83 -12.37
N PRO A 3 3.18 -3.52 -11.37
CA PRO A 3 2.48 -4.58 -10.68
C PRO A 3 1.25 -4.03 -9.96
N PHE A 4 0.25 -4.89 -9.75
CA PHE A 4 -0.97 -4.55 -9.04
C PHE A 4 -1.38 -5.69 -8.11
N MET A 5 -2.14 -5.36 -7.07
CA MET A 5 -2.73 -6.30 -6.12
C MET A 5 -4.25 -6.17 -6.15
N VAL A 6 -4.97 -7.29 -6.01
CA VAL A 6 -6.45 -7.32 -6.05
C VAL A 6 -6.98 -7.99 -4.78
N LYS A 7 -8.01 -7.39 -4.16
CA LYS A 7 -8.75 -7.95 -3.02
C LYS A 7 -10.23 -7.63 -3.17
N GLY A 8 -11.04 -8.57 -3.64
CA GLY A 8 -12.43 -8.30 -4.01
C GLY A 8 -12.48 -7.22 -5.09
N ASP A 9 -13.24 -6.16 -4.86
CA ASP A 9 -13.36 -5.02 -5.79
C ASP A 9 -12.21 -3.98 -5.65
N LEU A 10 -11.30 -4.17 -4.68
CA LEU A 10 -10.16 -3.29 -4.49
C LEU A 10 -9.00 -3.68 -5.42
N VAL A 11 -8.52 -2.72 -6.20
CA VAL A 11 -7.31 -2.85 -7.03
C VAL A 11 -6.29 -1.78 -6.62
N LEU A 12 -5.10 -2.21 -6.20
CA LEU A 12 -3.99 -1.33 -5.83
C LEU A 12 -2.88 -1.44 -6.87
N THR A 13 -2.48 -0.33 -7.48
CA THR A 13 -1.29 -0.29 -8.33
C THR A 13 -0.07 -0.05 -7.47
N ILE A 14 0.91 -0.94 -7.52
CA ILE A 14 2.15 -0.84 -6.77
C ILE A 14 3.22 -0.24 -7.69
N PRO A 15 3.64 1.01 -7.46
CA PRO A 15 4.33 1.77 -8.49
C PRO A 15 5.78 1.35 -8.73
N ASN A 16 6.40 0.50 -7.92
CA ASN A 16 7.85 0.31 -8.02
C ASN A 16 8.32 -1.14 -7.82
N PRO A 17 8.98 -1.75 -8.82
CA PRO A 17 9.74 -2.98 -8.66
C PRO A 17 11.25 -2.77 -8.39
N HIS A 18 11.74 -1.52 -8.27
CA HIS A 18 13.18 -1.23 -8.33
C HIS A 18 13.83 -0.68 -7.05
N ARG A 19 13.10 -0.51 -5.94
CA ARG A 19 13.70 -0.10 -4.65
C ARG A 19 13.05 -0.81 -3.46
N PRO A 20 13.83 -1.22 -2.45
CA PRO A 20 13.31 -1.86 -1.23
C PRO A 20 12.56 -0.88 -0.33
N GLU A 21 12.80 0.43 -0.50
CA GLU A 21 12.19 1.50 0.29
C GLU A 21 11.04 2.16 -0.46
N ILE A 22 9.97 2.47 0.29
CA ILE A 22 8.83 3.24 -0.17
C ILE A 22 8.80 4.59 0.56
N SER A 23 8.40 5.66 -0.13
CA SER A 23 8.21 6.95 0.53
C SER A 23 7.00 6.93 1.46
N VAL A 24 7.03 7.73 2.52
CA VAL A 24 5.90 7.88 3.46
C VAL A 24 4.64 8.36 2.72
N ASP A 25 4.76 9.28 1.76
CA ASP A 25 3.62 9.75 0.96
C ASP A 25 2.98 8.61 0.16
N LEU A 26 3.79 7.76 -0.48
CA LEU A 26 3.28 6.63 -1.23
C LEU A 26 2.58 5.62 -0.32
N LEU A 27 3.17 5.30 0.83
CA LEU A 27 2.55 4.42 1.82
C LEU A 27 1.19 4.96 2.26
N VAL A 28 1.10 6.25 2.59
CA VAL A 28 -0.16 6.89 3.01
C VAL A 28 -1.23 6.79 1.93
N ARG A 29 -0.88 6.99 0.65
CA ARG A 29 -1.84 6.85 -0.48
C ARG A 29 -2.36 5.42 -0.60
N ILE A 30 -1.47 4.42 -0.52
CA ILE A 30 -1.84 3.01 -0.61
C ILE A 30 -2.76 2.62 0.55
N LEU A 31 -2.43 3.00 1.79
CA LEU A 31 -3.26 2.71 2.97
C LEU A 31 -4.64 3.34 2.86
N ARG A 32 -4.73 4.59 2.38
CA ARG A 32 -6.00 5.27 2.13
C ARG A 32 -6.85 4.55 1.07
N GLN A 33 -6.26 4.16 -0.05
CA GLN A 33 -6.96 3.39 -1.09
C GLN A 33 -7.45 2.04 -0.56
N ALA A 34 -6.68 1.42 0.33
CA ALA A 34 -7.03 0.16 0.97
C ALA A 34 -8.04 0.29 2.12
N GLY A 35 -8.41 1.52 2.53
CA GLY A 35 -9.27 1.75 3.69
C GLY A 35 -8.64 1.38 5.04
N ILE A 36 -7.30 1.29 5.11
CA ILE A 36 -6.55 0.87 6.31
C ILE A 36 -6.11 2.11 7.08
N SER A 37 -6.42 2.16 8.38
CA SER A 37 -5.95 3.25 9.25
C SER A 37 -4.48 3.09 9.62
N ARG A 38 -3.84 4.18 10.06
CA ARG A 38 -2.44 4.14 10.52
C ARG A 38 -2.29 3.25 11.75
N GLU A 39 -3.27 3.27 12.65
CA GLU A 39 -3.31 2.47 13.87
C GLU A 39 -3.42 0.99 13.52
N GLU A 40 -4.30 0.63 12.59
CA GLU A 40 -4.43 -0.75 12.09
C GLU A 40 -3.13 -1.24 11.47
N TRP A 41 -2.52 -0.43 10.60
CA TRP A 41 -1.23 -0.75 9.99
C TRP A 41 -0.13 -1.00 11.03
N ASN A 42 -0.01 -0.12 12.03
CA ASN A 42 1.02 -0.24 13.06
C ASN A 42 0.81 -1.43 14.02
N ARG A 43 -0.42 -1.94 14.16
CA ARG A 43 -0.67 -3.17 14.94
C ARG A 43 -0.09 -4.41 14.27
N LEU A 44 -0.05 -4.44 12.94
CA LEU A 44 0.45 -5.58 12.15
C LEU A 44 1.98 -5.57 12.00
N ALA A 45 2.63 -4.42 12.24
CA ALA A 45 4.08 -4.27 12.15
C ALA A 45 4.83 -4.72 13.43
N ARG A 46 4.12 -5.33 14.39
CA ARG A 46 4.66 -5.94 15.61
C ARG A 46 4.51 -7.44 15.53
#